data_AF-A0A925V3X6-F1
#
_entry.id   AF-A0A925V3X6-F1
#
_cell.length_a   1.000
_cell.length_b   1.000
_cell.length_c   1.000
_cell.angle_alpha   90.00
_cell.angle_beta   90.00
_cell.angle_gamma   90.00
#
_symmetry.space_group_name_H-M   'P 1'
#
loop_
_entity.id
_entity.type
_entity.pdbx_description
1 polymer ?
#
loop_
_entity_poly.entity_id
_entity_poly.type
_entity_poly.pdbx_seq_one_letter_code
_entity_poly.pdbx_strand_id
1 'polypeptide(L)'
;MTVLVLAMLPGAACSEHDLAPLPGEAAPGGETTVVDDTKFAFSNRASNLDDERSGEFFVGNSFFKQNWVQAPASTAGRDGLGPTFNARSCSTCHLFDGRGQPPAAGEVMSSMLLRLSVPGSSAQGGPLADPSYGEQLQPFAIDDVPAEGTPTVTYTEVTGRYGDGAAYSLRKPTYSIDALGFGPLAAGVMISPRVAPQMIGMGLLAAIPEADILANADPDDRDGDGIAGRPNYPFDPATGAAGLGRFGWKANQVGVAQQVEGALLGDMGLTSAMHPDDDCPPSQSECAAAIAGDMPEASAQVVEAMVFYTAVLAPPARREVDDPEVLAGRELFDELGCASCHVPSWRTGSDAIDPALTDQLIWPFTDLLLHDMGDELA
;
A
#
# COMPACT_ATOMS: atom_id res chain seq x y z
N MET A 1 -25.87 8.02 -76.03
CA MET A 1 -25.54 7.12 -74.91
C MET A 1 -24.20 7.56 -74.36
N THR A 2 -24.23 8.42 -73.35
CA THR A 2 -23.03 9.04 -72.76
C THR A 2 -22.57 8.14 -71.62
N VAL A 3 -21.38 7.56 -71.77
CA VAL A 3 -20.75 6.71 -70.76
C VAL A 3 -20.16 7.60 -69.68
N LEU A 4 -20.73 7.54 -68.48
CA LEU A 4 -20.21 8.20 -67.28
C LEU A 4 -19.21 7.24 -66.61
N VAL A 5 -17.92 7.55 -66.70
CA VAL A 5 -16.87 6.84 -65.96
C VAL A 5 -16.85 7.40 -64.54
N LEU A 6 -17.35 6.61 -63.59
CA LEU A 6 -17.28 6.92 -62.16
C LEU A 6 -15.88 6.56 -61.66
N ALA A 7 -15.05 7.57 -61.42
CA ALA A 7 -13.75 7.39 -60.78
C ALA A 7 -13.97 7.06 -59.29
N MET A 8 -13.67 5.81 -58.91
CA MET A 8 -13.56 5.42 -57.52
C MET A 8 -12.31 6.07 -56.92
N LEU A 9 -12.50 6.96 -55.96
CA LEU A 9 -11.45 7.43 -55.07
C LEU A 9 -11.07 6.25 -54.14
N PRO A 10 -9.77 5.91 -54.00
CA PRO A 10 -9.35 4.92 -53.03
C PRO A 10 -9.66 5.45 -51.63
N GLY A 11 -10.38 4.64 -50.84
CA GLY A 11 -10.57 4.91 -49.43
C GLY A 11 -9.22 5.05 -48.75
N ALA A 12 -9.05 6.10 -47.96
CA ALA A 12 -7.96 6.18 -47.02
C ALA A 12 -8.09 4.98 -46.07
N ALA A 13 -7.20 4.01 -46.21
CA ALA A 13 -6.98 3.04 -45.16
C ALA A 13 -6.56 3.84 -43.92
N CYS A 14 -7.33 3.74 -42.84
CA CYS A 14 -6.80 4.03 -41.52
C CYS A 14 -5.53 3.17 -41.41
N SER A 15 -4.36 3.80 -41.31
CA SER A 15 -3.16 3.06 -40.96
C SER A 15 -3.44 2.49 -39.57
N GLU A 16 -3.55 1.17 -39.47
CA GLU A 16 -3.24 0.48 -38.22
C GLU A 16 -1.87 1.02 -37.82
N HIS A 17 -1.84 1.85 -36.77
CA HIS A 17 -0.57 2.17 -36.15
C HIS A 17 -0.03 0.83 -35.67
N ASP A 18 1.10 0.38 -36.21
CA ASP A 18 1.80 -0.79 -35.68
C ASP A 18 2.16 -0.46 -34.24
N LEU A 19 1.33 -0.94 -33.31
CA LEU A 19 1.56 -0.75 -31.90
C LEU A 19 2.83 -1.49 -31.53
N ALA A 20 3.66 -0.83 -30.73
CA ALA A 20 4.87 -1.40 -30.19
C ALA A 20 4.96 -1.07 -28.69
N PRO A 21 5.69 -1.88 -27.91
CA PRO A 21 5.99 -1.54 -26.53
C PRO A 21 6.72 -0.19 -26.45
N LEU A 22 6.38 0.63 -25.46
CA LEU A 22 7.16 1.84 -25.20
C LEU A 22 8.52 1.46 -24.56
N PRO A 23 9.57 2.29 -24.76
CA PRO A 23 10.89 2.02 -24.20
C PRO A 23 10.84 1.79 -22.68
N GLY A 24 11.32 0.63 -22.23
CA GLY A 24 11.37 0.27 -20.81
C GLY A 24 10.11 -0.41 -20.26
N GLU A 25 9.00 -0.48 -20.99
CA GLU A 25 7.76 -1.11 -20.48
C GLU A 25 7.91 -2.59 -20.11
N ALA A 26 8.83 -3.30 -20.76
CA ALA A 26 9.14 -4.69 -20.44
C ALA A 26 9.83 -4.85 -19.07
N ALA A 27 10.41 -3.77 -18.55
CA ALA A 27 11.16 -3.73 -17.30
C ALA A 27 10.56 -2.68 -16.34
N PRO A 28 9.43 -2.98 -15.66
CA PRO A 28 8.74 -2.00 -14.82
C PRO A 28 9.55 -1.45 -13.65
N GLY A 29 10.60 -2.15 -13.21
CA GLY A 29 11.56 -1.68 -12.20
C GLY A 29 12.86 -1.13 -12.77
N GLY A 30 12.96 -0.90 -14.08
CA GLY A 30 14.24 -0.62 -14.73
C GLY A 30 15.21 -1.80 -14.60
N GLU A 31 16.47 -1.53 -14.27
CA GLU A 31 17.51 -2.53 -14.03
C GLU A 31 17.28 -3.38 -12.77
N THR A 32 16.32 -3.02 -11.92
CA THR A 32 15.91 -3.82 -10.75
C THR A 32 14.96 -4.97 -11.11
N THR A 33 14.39 -4.95 -12.32
CA THR A 33 13.34 -5.87 -12.76
C THR A 33 13.80 -7.33 -12.77
N VAL A 34 12.97 -8.22 -12.24
CA VAL A 34 13.22 -9.67 -12.28
C VAL A 34 12.29 -10.40 -13.25
N VAL A 35 12.77 -11.49 -13.85
CA VAL A 35 11.93 -12.37 -14.67
C VAL A 35 11.50 -13.57 -13.83
N ASP A 36 10.31 -13.48 -13.26
CA ASP A 36 9.67 -14.55 -12.48
C ASP A 36 8.15 -14.38 -12.60
N ASP A 37 7.47 -15.42 -13.10
CA ASP A 37 6.01 -15.50 -13.25
C ASP A 37 5.38 -16.53 -12.30
N THR A 38 6.17 -17.05 -11.36
CA THR A 38 5.70 -17.98 -10.35
C THR A 38 4.98 -17.24 -9.22
N LYS A 39 4.44 -18.00 -8.26
CA LYS A 39 3.86 -17.43 -7.03
C LYS A 39 4.85 -16.62 -6.16
N PHE A 40 6.14 -16.63 -6.49
CA PHE A 40 7.20 -15.90 -5.78
C PHE A 40 7.69 -14.66 -6.54
N ALA A 41 7.02 -14.28 -7.63
CA ALA A 41 7.40 -13.16 -8.49
C ALA A 41 7.73 -11.86 -7.72
N PHE A 42 7.01 -11.63 -6.62
CA PHE A 42 7.14 -10.44 -5.77
C PHE A 42 8.15 -10.57 -4.62
N SER A 43 8.71 -11.75 -4.39
CA SER A 43 9.62 -12.05 -3.28
C SER A 43 11.10 -12.00 -3.68
N ASN A 44 11.40 -11.37 -4.81
CA ASN A 44 12.75 -11.27 -5.35
C ASN A 44 13.40 -9.94 -4.96
N ARG A 45 14.72 -9.98 -4.75
CA ARG A 45 15.55 -8.78 -4.60
C ARG A 45 15.74 -8.09 -5.95
N ALA A 46 15.98 -6.78 -5.93
CA ALA A 46 16.40 -6.00 -7.11
C ALA A 46 17.57 -6.68 -7.83
N SER A 47 17.45 -6.90 -9.14
CA SER A 47 18.40 -7.70 -9.92
C SER A 47 19.79 -7.09 -10.07
N ASN A 48 19.91 -5.77 -9.91
CA ASN A 48 21.16 -5.02 -9.98
C ASN A 48 21.80 -4.77 -8.60
N LEU A 49 21.30 -5.38 -7.52
CA LEU A 49 21.94 -5.32 -6.21
C LEU A 49 23.27 -6.07 -6.21
N ASP A 50 24.27 -5.46 -5.58
CA ASP A 50 25.56 -6.10 -5.36
C ASP A 50 25.49 -7.32 -4.42
N ASP A 51 26.57 -8.10 -4.39
CA ASP A 51 26.66 -9.34 -3.62
C ASP A 51 26.65 -9.11 -2.09
N GLU A 52 27.17 -7.99 -1.60
CA GLU A 52 27.21 -7.68 -0.15
C GLU A 52 25.79 -7.39 0.35
N ARG A 53 25.08 -6.51 -0.36
CA ARG A 53 23.68 -6.15 -0.14
C ARG A 53 22.72 -7.32 -0.27
N SER A 54 23.09 -8.33 -1.05
CA SER A 54 22.30 -9.57 -1.18
C SER A 54 22.12 -10.28 0.16
N GLY A 55 23.14 -10.25 1.03
CA GLY A 55 23.05 -10.85 2.38
C GLY A 55 22.03 -10.13 3.26
N GLU A 56 22.05 -8.79 3.24
CA GLU A 56 21.14 -7.92 4.00
C GLU A 56 19.67 -8.15 3.61
N PHE A 57 19.40 -8.35 2.32
CA PHE A 57 18.07 -8.70 1.83
C PHE A 57 17.50 -9.95 2.54
N PHE A 58 18.29 -11.01 2.69
CA PHE A 58 17.82 -12.23 3.34
C PHE A 58 17.65 -12.08 4.86
N VAL A 59 18.44 -11.21 5.49
CA VAL A 59 18.26 -10.87 6.91
C VAL A 59 16.92 -10.18 7.12
N GLY A 60 16.62 -9.13 6.33
CA GLY A 60 15.34 -8.43 6.41
C GLY A 60 14.15 -9.32 6.07
N ASN A 61 14.27 -10.15 5.03
CA ASN A 61 13.26 -11.15 4.67
C ASN A 61 12.93 -12.09 5.84
N SER A 62 13.94 -12.48 6.62
CA SER A 62 13.73 -13.31 7.80
C SER A 62 12.85 -12.60 8.83
N PHE A 63 13.06 -11.31 9.09
CA PHE A 63 12.21 -10.50 9.99
C PHE A 63 10.81 -10.26 9.43
N PHE A 64 10.68 -10.08 8.11
CA PHE A 64 9.40 -9.89 7.44
C PHE A 64 8.49 -11.14 7.52
N LYS A 65 9.06 -12.34 7.38
CA LYS A 65 8.30 -13.59 7.21
C LYS A 65 8.02 -14.37 8.49
N GLN A 66 8.90 -14.29 9.48
CA GLN A 66 8.77 -15.12 10.67
C GLN A 66 7.88 -14.46 11.71
N ASN A 67 7.17 -15.28 12.46
CA ASN A 67 6.32 -14.80 13.53
C ASN A 67 7.17 -14.25 14.68
N TRP A 68 6.79 -13.07 15.13
CA TRP A 68 7.17 -12.54 16.42
C TRP A 68 6.41 -13.28 17.52
N VAL A 69 7.05 -13.39 18.68
CA VAL A 69 6.51 -14.08 19.85
C VAL A 69 6.44 -13.11 21.02
N GLN A 70 5.60 -13.43 22.01
CA GLN A 70 5.45 -12.65 23.23
C GLN A 70 6.75 -12.69 24.06
N ALA A 71 7.13 -11.54 24.60
CA ALA A 71 8.22 -11.42 25.58
C ALA A 71 7.80 -11.98 26.96
N PRO A 72 8.74 -12.52 27.75
CA PRO A 72 10.10 -12.89 27.38
C PRO A 72 10.13 -14.25 26.67
N ALA A 73 10.98 -14.41 25.65
CA ALA A 73 11.20 -15.72 25.02
C ALA A 73 12.69 -16.02 24.81
N SER A 74 13.00 -17.30 24.53
CA SER A 74 14.39 -17.71 24.26
C SER A 74 14.94 -17.20 22.92
N THR A 75 14.06 -16.70 22.04
CA THR A 75 14.39 -16.18 20.71
C THR A 75 14.68 -14.68 20.80
N ALA A 76 15.81 -14.33 21.43
CA ALA A 76 16.24 -12.96 21.58
C ALA A 76 16.27 -12.22 20.22
N GLY A 77 15.64 -11.04 20.18
CA GLY A 77 15.53 -10.20 18.98
C GLY A 77 14.32 -10.51 18.08
N ARG A 78 13.43 -11.41 18.51
CA ARG A 78 12.13 -11.73 17.85
C ARG A 78 10.99 -11.93 18.85
N ASP A 79 11.22 -11.56 20.09
CA ASP A 79 10.31 -11.76 21.21
C ASP A 79 9.57 -10.49 21.60
N GLY A 80 9.41 -9.57 20.66
CA GLY A 80 8.79 -8.26 20.86
C GLY A 80 7.31 -8.13 20.54
N LEU A 81 6.57 -9.21 20.27
CA LEU A 81 5.16 -9.11 19.86
C LEU A 81 4.35 -8.37 20.94
N GLY A 82 3.64 -7.32 20.55
CA GLY A 82 2.88 -6.50 21.49
C GLY A 82 1.67 -7.23 22.10
N PRO A 83 1.07 -6.66 23.18
CA PRO A 83 -0.03 -7.29 23.90
C PRO A 83 -1.29 -7.50 23.06
N THR A 84 -1.55 -6.59 22.13
CA THR A 84 -2.63 -6.64 21.14
C THR A 84 -2.04 -6.45 19.74
N PHE A 85 -2.61 -7.11 18.73
CA PHE A 85 -2.07 -7.08 17.37
C PHE A 85 -3.11 -7.49 16.31
N ASN A 86 -2.84 -7.14 15.04
CA ASN A 86 -3.54 -7.66 13.87
C ASN A 86 -2.85 -8.89 13.28
N ALA A 87 -1.51 -8.93 13.34
CA ALA A 87 -0.70 -9.99 12.76
C ALA A 87 0.58 -10.23 13.58
N ARG A 88 1.19 -11.41 13.39
CA ARG A 88 2.47 -11.77 14.04
C ARG A 88 3.68 -11.64 13.13
N SER A 89 3.46 -11.35 11.85
CA SER A 89 4.49 -11.12 10.85
C SER A 89 3.91 -10.32 9.70
N CYS A 90 4.73 -9.51 9.03
CA CYS A 90 4.31 -8.76 7.85
C CYS A 90 3.74 -9.69 6.77
N SER A 91 4.34 -10.88 6.60
CA SER A 91 3.88 -11.88 5.62
C SER A 91 2.51 -12.49 5.88
N THR A 92 1.94 -12.30 7.07
CA THR A 92 0.54 -12.69 7.36
C THR A 92 -0.43 -11.86 6.52
N CYS A 93 -0.17 -10.55 6.43
CA CYS A 93 -0.97 -9.62 5.65
C CYS A 93 -0.48 -9.51 4.19
N HIS A 94 0.83 -9.57 3.99
CA HIS A 94 1.51 -9.43 2.70
C HIS A 94 2.03 -10.79 2.20
N LEU A 95 1.10 -11.71 1.90
CA LEU A 95 1.43 -13.08 1.51
C LEU A 95 2.29 -13.09 0.24
N PHE A 96 3.49 -13.68 0.32
CA PHE A 96 4.51 -13.64 -0.74
C PHE A 96 4.78 -12.21 -1.25
N ASP A 97 4.81 -11.25 -0.32
CA ASP A 97 5.04 -9.82 -0.59
C ASP A 97 3.95 -9.18 -1.48
N GLY A 98 2.88 -9.94 -1.69
CA GLY A 98 1.68 -9.63 -2.44
C GLY A 98 0.73 -8.70 -1.72
N ARG A 99 -0.27 -8.25 -2.48
CA ARG A 99 -1.46 -7.58 -1.93
C ARG A 99 -2.31 -8.56 -1.11
N GLY A 100 -2.88 -8.07 -0.02
CA GLY A 100 -3.97 -8.74 0.68
C GLY A 100 -5.28 -8.77 -0.11
N GLN A 101 -6.32 -9.32 0.50
CA GLN A 101 -7.67 -9.35 -0.06
C GLN A 101 -8.73 -9.06 1.02
N PRO A 102 -9.84 -8.39 0.66
CA PRO A 102 -11.00 -8.32 1.53
C PRO A 102 -11.51 -9.74 1.87
N PRO A 103 -11.95 -10.01 3.10
CA PRO A 103 -12.45 -11.31 3.51
C PRO A 103 -13.84 -11.58 2.91
N ALA A 104 -14.20 -12.86 2.70
CA ALA A 104 -15.59 -13.19 2.46
C ALA A 104 -16.46 -12.97 3.72
N ALA A 105 -17.78 -12.97 3.56
CA ALA A 105 -18.69 -12.85 4.71
C ALA A 105 -18.48 -14.04 5.67
N GLY A 106 -18.19 -13.74 6.94
CA GLY A 106 -17.91 -14.75 7.96
C GLY A 106 -16.45 -15.25 7.99
N GLU A 107 -15.59 -14.79 7.09
CA GLU A 107 -14.14 -15.05 7.17
C GLU A 107 -13.45 -14.05 8.09
N VAL A 108 -12.33 -14.48 8.67
CA VAL A 108 -11.46 -13.63 9.48
C VAL A 108 -10.76 -12.61 8.57
N MET A 109 -10.66 -11.36 9.02
CA MET A 109 -9.92 -10.30 8.33
C MET A 109 -8.41 -10.51 8.48
N SER A 110 -7.80 -11.44 7.74
CA SER A 110 -6.38 -11.80 7.92
C SER A 110 -5.38 -10.87 7.22
N SER A 111 -5.80 -10.15 6.17
CA SER A 111 -4.94 -9.21 5.41
C SER A 111 -5.61 -7.85 5.20
N MET A 112 -6.58 -7.56 6.08
CA MET A 112 -7.36 -6.35 6.10
C MET A 112 -7.55 -5.93 7.57
N LEU A 113 -7.43 -4.64 7.84
CA LEU A 113 -7.61 -4.07 9.17
C LEU A 113 -8.66 -2.95 9.15
N LEU A 114 -9.14 -2.57 10.32
CA LEU A 114 -10.04 -1.43 10.49
C LEU A 114 -9.31 -0.30 11.22
N ARG A 115 -9.09 0.83 10.54
CA ARG A 115 -8.72 2.08 11.19
C ARG A 115 -9.95 2.69 11.85
N LEU A 116 -9.74 3.26 13.04
CA LEU A 116 -10.75 3.93 13.85
C LEU A 116 -10.36 5.39 14.03
N SER A 117 -11.36 6.27 14.02
CA SER A 117 -11.15 7.65 14.42
C SER A 117 -12.44 8.29 14.91
N VAL A 118 -12.32 9.38 15.65
CA VAL A 118 -13.44 10.23 16.05
C VAL A 118 -13.34 11.59 15.35
N PRO A 119 -14.44 12.36 15.25
CA PRO A 119 -14.43 13.65 14.55
C PRO A 119 -13.41 14.62 15.15
N GLY A 120 -12.59 15.21 14.28
CA GLY A 120 -11.58 16.21 14.64
C GLY A 120 -10.21 15.86 14.05
N SER A 121 -9.19 16.62 14.47
CA SER A 121 -7.81 16.39 14.06
C SER A 121 -6.87 16.62 15.23
N SER A 122 -5.78 15.87 15.28
CA SER A 122 -4.71 16.06 16.25
C SER A 122 -3.95 17.38 15.99
N ALA A 123 -3.08 17.77 16.92
CA ALA A 123 -2.24 18.96 16.74
C ALA A 123 -1.31 18.83 15.51
N GLN A 124 -0.99 17.60 15.11
CA GLN A 124 -0.17 17.26 13.96
C GLN A 124 -0.99 17.02 12.68
N GLY A 125 -2.31 17.28 12.70
CA GLY A 125 -3.18 17.12 11.53
C GLY A 125 -3.61 15.69 11.22
N GLY A 126 -3.28 14.73 12.08
CA GLY A 126 -3.73 13.34 11.99
C GLY A 126 -5.16 13.13 12.50
N PRO A 127 -5.73 11.92 12.33
CA PRO A 127 -7.00 11.57 12.94
C PRO A 127 -6.94 11.66 14.47
N LEU A 128 -8.10 11.78 15.12
CA LEU A 128 -8.20 11.58 16.57
C LEU A 128 -8.58 10.12 16.84
N ALA A 129 -7.82 9.48 17.73
CA ALA A 129 -8.07 8.11 18.16
C ALA A 129 -9.40 7.94 18.89
N ASP A 130 -9.99 6.75 18.81
CA ASP A 130 -10.99 6.31 19.78
C ASP A 130 -10.33 6.19 21.17
N PRO A 131 -10.94 6.74 22.24
CA PRO A 131 -10.34 6.74 23.58
C PRO A 131 -10.13 5.34 24.19
N SER A 132 -10.86 4.33 23.73
CA SER A 132 -10.77 2.96 24.26
C SER A 132 -10.04 2.02 23.30
N TYR A 133 -10.03 2.34 22.00
CA TYR A 133 -9.60 1.46 20.92
C TYR A 133 -8.50 2.03 20.02
N GLY A 134 -7.97 3.21 20.32
CA GLY A 134 -6.88 3.80 19.55
C GLY A 134 -7.29 4.18 18.11
N GLU A 135 -6.32 4.17 17.21
CA GLU A 135 -6.53 4.49 15.78
C GLU A 135 -6.72 3.27 14.89
N GLN A 136 -6.56 2.06 15.43
CA GLN A 136 -6.63 0.80 14.71
C GLN A 136 -7.14 -0.30 15.64
N LEU A 137 -8.16 -1.04 15.19
CA LEU A 137 -8.70 -2.15 15.97
C LEU A 137 -7.73 -3.35 15.99
N GLN A 138 -7.45 -3.88 17.17
CA GLN A 138 -6.61 -5.05 17.42
C GLN A 138 -7.44 -6.30 17.77
N PRO A 139 -7.72 -7.20 16.80
CA PRO A 139 -8.60 -8.34 17.00
C PRO A 139 -7.96 -9.53 17.73
N PHE A 140 -6.64 -9.52 17.90
CA PHE A 140 -5.91 -10.57 18.59
C PHE A 140 -5.12 -9.99 19.75
N ALA A 141 -4.81 -10.86 20.71
CA ALA A 141 -4.03 -10.52 21.89
C ALA A 141 -3.23 -11.73 22.36
N ILE A 142 -2.22 -11.46 23.20
CA ILE A 142 -1.47 -12.49 23.94
C ILE A 142 -2.32 -13.08 25.06
N ASP A 143 -1.81 -14.12 25.72
CA ASP A 143 -2.48 -14.73 26.87
C ASP A 143 -2.72 -13.70 27.99
N ASP A 144 -3.87 -13.81 28.66
CA ASP A 144 -4.33 -12.93 29.74
C ASP A 144 -4.59 -11.45 29.37
N VAL A 145 -4.48 -11.09 28.08
CA VAL A 145 -4.88 -9.77 27.55
C VAL A 145 -6.17 -9.92 26.73
N PRO A 146 -7.24 -9.15 27.00
CA PRO A 146 -8.44 -9.17 26.16
C PRO A 146 -8.16 -8.58 24.78
N ALA A 147 -8.65 -9.25 23.72
CA ALA A 147 -8.72 -8.65 22.39
C ALA A 147 -9.74 -7.51 22.35
N GLU A 148 -9.53 -6.53 21.47
CA GLU A 148 -10.37 -5.33 21.42
C GLU A 148 -11.77 -5.59 20.86
N GLY A 149 -11.88 -6.47 19.87
CA GLY A 149 -13.13 -6.81 19.23
C GLY A 149 -12.92 -7.64 17.97
N THR A 150 -14.01 -8.19 17.43
CA THR A 150 -13.98 -9.02 16.23
C THR A 150 -14.50 -8.22 15.04
N PRO A 151 -13.65 -7.80 14.09
CA PRO A 151 -14.11 -7.12 12.89
C PRO A 151 -14.85 -8.11 11.97
N THR A 152 -16.02 -7.69 11.50
CA THR A 152 -16.88 -8.49 10.61
C THR A 152 -17.29 -7.70 9.37
N VAL A 153 -17.53 -8.40 8.26
CA VAL A 153 -18.05 -7.82 7.03
C VAL A 153 -19.26 -8.61 6.53
N THR A 154 -20.28 -7.88 6.08
CA THR A 154 -21.39 -8.43 5.30
C THR A 154 -21.42 -7.78 3.93
N TYR A 155 -21.96 -8.47 2.93
CA TYR A 155 -22.04 -7.95 1.57
C TYR A 155 -23.48 -7.97 1.09
N THR A 156 -23.92 -6.84 0.52
CA THR A 156 -25.18 -6.74 -0.21
C THR A 156 -24.88 -6.68 -1.70
N GLU A 157 -25.57 -7.49 -2.50
CA GLU A 157 -25.46 -7.41 -3.96
C GLU A 157 -26.21 -6.18 -4.49
N VAL A 158 -25.57 -5.46 -5.41
CA VAL A 158 -26.13 -4.32 -6.12
C VAL A 158 -26.05 -4.62 -7.61
N THR A 159 -27.20 -4.82 -8.23
CA THR A 159 -27.30 -5.11 -9.66
C THR A 159 -27.58 -3.85 -10.46
N GLY A 160 -27.00 -3.76 -11.65
CA GLY A 160 -27.28 -2.66 -12.58
C GLY A 160 -27.01 -3.02 -14.03
N ARG A 161 -26.99 -2.01 -14.89
CA ARG A 161 -26.60 -2.12 -16.29
C ARG A 161 -25.64 -1.00 -16.66
N TYR A 162 -24.64 -1.33 -17.48
CA TYR A 162 -23.78 -0.34 -18.12
C TYR A 162 -24.57 0.44 -19.19
N GLY A 163 -23.97 1.51 -19.72
CA GLY A 163 -24.59 2.36 -20.75
C GLY A 163 -24.95 1.62 -22.05
N ASP A 164 -24.27 0.52 -22.35
CA ASP A 164 -24.55 -0.38 -23.49
C ASP A 164 -25.65 -1.42 -23.20
N GLY A 165 -26.18 -1.44 -21.98
CA GLY A 165 -27.21 -2.36 -21.53
C GLY A 165 -26.71 -3.69 -20.95
N ALA A 166 -25.40 -3.97 -20.97
CA ALA A 166 -24.83 -5.16 -20.33
C ALA A 166 -25.08 -5.12 -18.82
N ALA A 167 -25.48 -6.25 -18.24
CA ALA A 167 -25.80 -6.33 -16.81
C ALA A 167 -24.54 -6.52 -15.95
N TYR A 168 -24.53 -5.94 -14.77
CA TYR A 168 -23.49 -6.16 -13.75
C TYR A 168 -24.10 -6.48 -12.38
N SER A 169 -23.30 -7.09 -11.51
CA SER A 169 -23.57 -7.22 -10.07
C SER A 169 -22.30 -6.81 -9.30
N LEU A 170 -22.46 -5.92 -8.33
CA LEU A 170 -21.41 -5.45 -7.43
C LEU A 170 -21.70 -5.92 -6.01
N ARG A 171 -20.66 -6.05 -5.18
CA ARG A 171 -20.80 -6.35 -3.75
C ARG A 171 -20.51 -5.08 -2.95
N LYS A 172 -21.51 -4.58 -2.22
CA LYS A 172 -21.36 -3.47 -1.28
C LYS A 172 -21.07 -4.01 0.12
N PRO A 173 -19.87 -3.77 0.69
CA PRO A 173 -19.55 -4.22 2.03
C PRO A 173 -20.23 -3.37 3.10
N THR A 174 -20.50 -3.96 4.26
CA THR A 174 -20.86 -3.28 5.49
C THR A 174 -20.03 -3.88 6.61
N TYR A 175 -19.21 -3.04 7.25
CA TYR A 175 -18.28 -3.43 8.30
C TYR A 175 -18.88 -3.17 9.68
N SER A 176 -18.62 -4.09 10.60
CA SER A 176 -19.03 -4.01 12.01
C SER A 176 -17.93 -4.56 12.91
N ILE A 177 -18.03 -4.28 14.20
CA ILE A 177 -17.13 -4.80 15.22
C ILE A 177 -17.99 -5.47 16.28
N ASP A 178 -17.88 -6.78 16.37
CA ASP A 178 -18.59 -7.60 17.35
C ASP A 178 -17.72 -7.82 18.60
N ALA A 179 -18.33 -8.21 19.71
CA ALA A 179 -17.63 -8.62 20.93
C ALA A 179 -16.58 -7.59 21.44
N LEU A 180 -16.93 -6.31 21.43
CA LEU A 180 -16.11 -5.22 21.97
C LEU A 180 -15.66 -5.49 23.42
N GLY A 181 -14.34 -5.48 23.65
CA GLY A 181 -13.73 -5.84 24.94
C GLY A 181 -13.71 -4.73 25.99
N PHE A 182 -13.76 -3.45 25.58
CA PHE A 182 -13.50 -2.27 26.42
C PHE A 182 -14.66 -1.26 26.45
N GLY A 183 -15.89 -1.74 26.19
CA GLY A 183 -17.09 -0.92 26.18
C GLY A 183 -17.54 -0.48 24.78
N PRO A 184 -18.52 0.43 24.68
CA PRO A 184 -18.96 0.91 23.37
C PRO A 184 -17.88 1.80 22.73
N LEU A 185 -17.76 1.74 21.39
CA LEU A 185 -16.99 2.71 20.60
C LEU A 185 -17.51 4.14 20.88
N ALA A 186 -16.64 5.13 20.74
CA ALA A 186 -17.00 6.52 20.91
C ALA A 186 -18.11 6.97 19.95
N ALA A 187 -18.92 7.92 20.42
CA ALA A 187 -19.98 8.48 19.60
C ALA A 187 -19.39 9.15 18.34
N GLY A 188 -19.91 8.75 17.17
CA GLY A 188 -19.43 9.27 15.89
C GLY A 188 -18.13 8.64 15.40
N VAL A 189 -17.73 7.49 15.94
CA VAL A 189 -16.60 6.72 15.41
C VAL A 189 -16.74 6.51 13.90
N MET A 190 -15.65 6.74 13.19
CA MET A 190 -15.49 6.49 11.78
C MET A 190 -14.63 5.23 11.61
N ILE A 191 -15.07 4.33 10.74
CA ILE A 191 -14.37 3.08 10.44
C ILE A 191 -13.83 3.20 9.01
N SER A 192 -12.52 2.97 8.86
CA SER A 192 -11.87 2.97 7.57
C SER A 192 -11.16 1.63 7.32
N PRO A 193 -11.76 0.74 6.51
CA PRO A 193 -11.22 -0.59 6.26
C PRO A 193 -10.04 -0.51 5.26
N ARG A 194 -8.92 -1.19 5.55
CA ARG A 194 -7.68 -1.12 4.77
C ARG A 194 -7.15 -2.50 4.45
N VAL A 195 -7.02 -2.82 3.16
CA VAL A 195 -6.36 -4.06 2.70
C VAL A 195 -4.86 -3.83 2.62
N ALA A 196 -4.05 -4.81 3.02
CA ALA A 196 -2.60 -4.75 2.89
C ALA A 196 -2.18 -4.50 1.43
N PRO A 197 -1.42 -3.43 1.12
CA PRO A 197 -0.96 -3.16 -0.24
C PRO A 197 0.13 -4.13 -0.69
N GLN A 198 0.43 -4.11 -1.99
CA GLN A 198 1.56 -4.82 -2.57
C GLN A 198 2.89 -4.19 -2.12
N MET A 199 3.95 -5.01 -1.88
CA MET A 199 5.22 -4.52 -1.32
C MET A 199 6.32 -4.17 -2.35
N ILE A 200 6.21 -4.67 -3.59
CA ILE A 200 7.27 -4.46 -4.60
C ILE A 200 7.41 -2.99 -5.00
N GLY A 201 8.65 -2.58 -5.31
CA GLY A 201 8.94 -1.26 -5.86
C GLY A 201 8.79 -0.10 -4.89
N MET A 202 8.56 -0.33 -3.58
CA MET A 202 8.43 0.75 -2.60
C MET A 202 9.66 1.66 -2.56
N GLY A 203 10.87 1.11 -2.64
CA GLY A 203 12.09 1.93 -2.69
C GLY A 203 12.22 2.75 -3.99
N LEU A 204 11.74 2.21 -5.11
CA LEU A 204 11.68 2.94 -6.38
C LEU A 204 10.70 4.12 -6.31
N LEU A 205 9.51 3.90 -5.71
CA LEU A 205 8.52 4.96 -5.48
C LEU A 205 9.04 6.03 -4.51
N ALA A 206 9.76 5.62 -3.46
CA ALA A 206 10.42 6.55 -2.54
C ALA A 206 11.46 7.42 -3.26
N ALA A 207 12.14 6.87 -4.27
CA ALA A 207 13.18 7.56 -5.01
C ALA A 207 12.65 8.50 -6.11
N ILE A 208 11.34 8.59 -6.36
CA ILE A 208 10.79 9.58 -7.30
C ILE A 208 11.00 11.00 -6.74
N PRO A 209 11.56 11.96 -7.50
CA PRO A 209 11.72 13.33 -7.01
C PRO A 209 10.39 13.96 -6.59
N GLU A 210 10.35 14.61 -5.42
CA GLU A 210 9.14 15.27 -4.91
C GLU A 210 8.61 16.32 -5.89
N ALA A 211 9.50 17.08 -6.53
CA ALA A 211 9.11 18.09 -7.52
C ALA A 211 8.32 17.50 -8.70
N ASP A 212 8.63 16.26 -9.10
CA ASP A 212 7.96 15.61 -10.23
C ASP A 212 6.55 15.12 -9.82
N ILE A 213 6.37 14.66 -8.57
CA ILE A 213 5.04 14.33 -8.03
C ILE A 213 4.18 15.58 -7.96
N LEU A 214 4.73 16.66 -7.39
CA LEU A 214 4.00 17.93 -7.23
C LEU A 214 3.66 18.60 -8.56
N ALA A 215 4.41 18.32 -9.63
CA ALA A 215 4.09 18.80 -10.97
C ALA A 215 2.76 18.23 -11.51
N ASN A 216 2.30 17.10 -11.00
CA ASN A 216 1.02 16.48 -11.36
C ASN A 216 -0.11 16.83 -10.40
N ALA A 217 0.16 17.61 -9.34
CA ALA A 217 -0.88 18.02 -8.40
C ALA A 217 -1.81 19.06 -9.03
N ASP A 218 -3.11 18.78 -9.02
CA ASP A 218 -4.14 19.73 -9.41
C ASP A 218 -5.33 19.73 -8.44
N PRO A 219 -5.14 20.20 -7.20
CA PRO A 219 -6.14 20.06 -6.15
C PRO A 219 -7.46 20.81 -6.40
N ASP A 220 -7.42 21.80 -7.30
CA ASP A 220 -8.51 22.70 -7.65
C ASP A 220 -9.11 22.41 -9.05
N ASP A 221 -8.71 21.32 -9.73
CA ASP A 221 -9.21 20.91 -11.06
C ASP A 221 -9.20 22.09 -12.05
N ARG A 222 -8.00 22.65 -12.27
CA ARG A 222 -7.81 23.91 -13.01
C ARG A 222 -7.99 23.74 -14.51
N ASP A 223 -7.78 22.55 -15.03
CA ASP A 223 -8.03 22.24 -16.44
C ASP A 223 -9.46 21.73 -16.70
N GLY A 224 -10.21 21.39 -15.65
CA GLY A 224 -11.63 21.06 -15.71
C GLY A 224 -11.88 19.67 -16.28
N ASP A 225 -10.93 18.74 -16.15
CA ASP A 225 -11.09 17.35 -16.55
C ASP A 225 -11.82 16.50 -15.49
N GLY A 226 -12.08 17.07 -14.31
CA GLY A 226 -12.77 16.43 -13.19
C GLY A 226 -11.85 15.65 -12.26
N ILE A 227 -10.53 15.72 -12.45
CA ILE A 227 -9.52 15.04 -11.66
C ILE A 227 -8.84 16.05 -10.73
N ALA A 228 -8.91 15.78 -9.43
CA ALA A 228 -8.38 16.68 -8.42
C ALA A 228 -7.33 15.98 -7.53
N GLY A 229 -6.15 15.71 -8.09
CA GLY A 229 -5.03 15.08 -7.38
C GLY A 229 -4.43 15.99 -6.31
N ARG A 230 -4.38 15.52 -5.06
CA ARG A 230 -3.91 16.30 -3.89
C ARG A 230 -2.73 15.66 -3.19
N PRO A 231 -1.63 16.39 -2.91
CA PRO A 231 -0.59 15.89 -2.03
C PRO A 231 -1.11 15.82 -0.58
N ASN A 232 -0.58 14.87 0.18
CA ASN A 232 -0.76 14.84 1.63
C ASN A 232 0.58 15.14 2.31
N TYR A 233 0.54 15.84 3.45
CA TYR A 233 1.71 16.23 4.23
C TYR A 233 1.61 15.73 5.67
N PRO A 234 1.72 14.40 5.89
CA PRO A 234 1.74 13.84 7.24
C PRO A 234 2.98 14.31 8.02
N PHE A 235 2.86 14.34 9.35
CA PHE A 235 3.99 14.54 10.23
C PHE A 235 4.98 13.37 10.11
N ASP A 236 6.26 13.70 9.96
CA ASP A 236 7.37 12.76 9.93
C ASP A 236 8.15 12.83 11.26
N PRO A 237 8.07 11.79 12.11
CA PRO A 237 8.81 11.74 13.36
C PRO A 237 10.34 11.83 13.18
N ALA A 238 10.88 11.36 12.06
CA ALA A 238 12.33 11.35 11.84
C ALA A 238 12.90 12.76 11.65
N THR A 239 12.15 13.65 10.99
CA THR A 239 12.55 15.04 10.76
C THR A 239 11.92 16.02 11.75
N GLY A 240 10.83 15.63 12.42
CA GLY A 240 10.04 16.50 13.29
C GLY A 240 9.22 17.55 12.54
N ALA A 241 9.00 17.35 11.24
CA ALA A 241 8.26 18.26 10.37
C ALA A 241 7.29 17.48 9.46
N ALA A 242 6.42 18.18 8.75
CA ALA A 242 5.59 17.55 7.73
C ALA A 242 6.41 17.30 6.45
N GLY A 243 6.21 16.16 5.79
CA GLY A 243 6.85 15.81 4.52
C GLY A 243 5.84 15.24 3.51
N LEU A 244 6.20 15.16 2.23
CA LEU A 244 5.30 14.60 1.21
C LEU A 244 5.01 13.13 1.50
N GLY A 245 3.74 12.82 1.76
CA GLY A 245 3.27 11.46 1.95
C GLY A 245 3.25 10.67 0.65
N ARG A 246 3.68 9.41 0.70
CA ARG A 246 3.80 8.51 -0.46
C ARG A 246 3.20 7.13 -0.23
N PHE A 247 3.20 6.66 1.02
CA PHE A 247 2.77 5.31 1.37
C PHE A 247 1.54 5.32 2.27
N GLY A 248 0.89 4.15 2.31
CA GLY A 248 -0.43 3.99 2.90
C GLY A 248 -1.55 4.49 1.97
N TRP A 249 -2.77 4.02 2.21
CA TRP A 249 -3.94 4.35 1.40
C TRP A 249 -4.34 5.82 1.38
N LYS A 250 -3.84 6.60 2.34
CA LYS A 250 -4.09 8.04 2.45
C LYS A 250 -2.79 8.84 2.32
N ALA A 251 -1.75 8.27 1.69
CA ALA A 251 -0.44 8.91 1.56
C ALA A 251 0.00 9.49 2.91
N ASN A 252 -0.15 8.71 3.98
CA ASN A 252 0.00 9.18 5.36
C ASN A 252 1.34 8.74 5.97
N GLN A 253 2.25 8.24 5.14
CA GLN A 253 3.62 7.89 5.47
C GLN A 253 4.55 8.51 4.43
N VAL A 254 5.56 9.25 4.86
CA VAL A 254 6.51 9.99 4.01
C VAL A 254 7.49 9.05 3.31
N GLY A 255 7.95 8.02 4.01
CA GLY A 255 9.01 7.13 3.53
C GLY A 255 8.78 5.66 3.91
N VAL A 256 9.62 4.78 3.35
CA VAL A 256 9.58 3.34 3.63
C VAL A 256 9.82 3.07 5.13
N ALA A 257 10.75 3.79 5.76
CA ALA A 257 11.04 3.64 7.19
C ALA A 257 9.82 3.96 8.06
N GLN A 258 9.16 5.09 7.81
CA GLN A 258 7.95 5.46 8.53
C GLN A 258 6.81 4.45 8.33
N GLN A 259 6.64 3.92 7.11
CA GLN A 259 5.67 2.88 6.82
C GLN A 259 5.98 1.55 7.54
N VAL A 260 7.25 1.16 7.64
CA VAL A 260 7.68 -0.06 8.35
C VAL A 260 7.47 0.10 9.85
N GLU A 261 7.94 1.19 10.44
CA GLU A 261 7.82 1.44 11.89
C GLU A 261 6.37 1.65 12.32
N GLY A 262 5.56 2.32 11.50
CA GLY A 262 4.12 2.45 11.75
C GLY A 262 3.37 1.12 11.69
N ALA A 263 3.81 0.18 10.84
CA ALA A 263 3.24 -1.18 10.79
C ALA A 263 3.75 -2.06 11.95
N LEU A 264 5.00 -1.89 12.38
CA LEU A 264 5.53 -2.57 13.57
C LEU A 264 4.68 -2.24 14.80
N LEU A 265 4.38 -0.97 15.04
CA LEU A 265 3.48 -0.57 16.13
C LEU A 265 2.05 -0.98 15.84
N GLY A 266 1.45 -0.48 14.76
CA GLY A 266 0.02 -0.60 14.52
C GLY A 266 -0.44 -2.04 14.27
N ASP A 267 0.32 -2.85 13.53
CA ASP A 267 -0.16 -4.17 13.11
C ASP A 267 0.32 -5.29 14.03
N MET A 268 1.42 -5.06 14.75
CA MET A 268 2.14 -6.09 15.50
C MET A 268 2.47 -5.69 16.95
N GLY A 269 2.20 -4.44 17.33
CA GLY A 269 2.35 -3.92 18.69
C GLY A 269 3.80 -3.73 19.15
N LEU A 270 4.78 -3.60 18.25
CA LEU A 270 6.19 -3.42 18.62
C LEU A 270 6.58 -1.94 18.66
N THR A 271 7.26 -1.51 19.72
CA THR A 271 7.87 -0.18 19.73
C THR A 271 9.12 -0.13 18.88
N SER A 272 9.45 1.06 18.41
CA SER A 272 10.60 1.36 17.56
C SER A 272 11.14 2.77 17.85
N ALA A 273 12.15 3.23 17.10
CA ALA A 273 12.72 4.55 17.33
C ALA A 273 11.72 5.69 17.04
N MET A 274 10.90 5.57 15.98
CA MET A 274 9.85 6.54 15.65
C MET A 274 8.59 6.38 16.50
N HIS A 275 8.39 5.20 17.09
CA HIS A 275 7.21 4.84 17.90
C HIS A 275 7.65 4.22 19.23
N PRO A 276 8.15 5.02 20.19
CA PRO A 276 8.74 4.50 21.43
C PRO A 276 7.71 4.08 22.50
N ASP A 277 6.43 4.42 22.29
CA ASP A 277 5.35 4.16 23.23
C ASP A 277 4.41 3.08 22.68
N ASP A 278 4.01 2.13 23.53
CA ASP A 278 3.07 1.06 23.20
C ASP A 278 1.67 1.56 22.85
N ASP A 279 0.97 0.86 21.95
CA ASP A 279 -0.43 1.13 21.59
C ASP A 279 -1.41 0.47 22.58
N CYS A 280 -1.35 0.88 23.85
CA CYS A 280 -2.27 0.45 24.89
C CYS A 280 -3.12 1.64 25.37
N PRO A 281 -4.33 1.86 24.81
CA PRO A 281 -5.24 2.91 25.28
C PRO A 281 -5.51 2.84 26.79
N PRO A 282 -5.76 3.96 27.49
CA PRO A 282 -5.91 3.98 28.96
C PRO A 282 -6.98 3.04 29.54
N SER A 283 -7.97 2.64 28.73
CA SER A 283 -9.01 1.68 29.13
C SER A 283 -8.52 0.22 29.20
N GLN A 284 -7.35 -0.07 28.62
CA GLN A 284 -6.81 -1.43 28.46
C GLN A 284 -5.70 -1.68 29.49
N SER A 285 -6.06 -1.80 30.76
CA SER A 285 -5.09 -1.98 31.86
C SER A 285 -4.22 -3.22 31.72
N GLU A 286 -4.79 -4.31 31.23
CA GLU A 286 -4.12 -5.59 31.02
C GLU A 286 -3.10 -5.52 29.89
N CYS A 287 -3.38 -4.74 28.83
CA CYS A 287 -2.42 -4.44 27.76
C CYS A 287 -1.18 -3.77 28.34
N ALA A 288 -1.37 -2.66 29.06
CA ALA A 288 -0.26 -1.91 29.64
C ALA A 288 0.53 -2.72 30.70
N ALA A 289 -0.15 -3.61 31.44
CA ALA A 289 0.51 -4.47 32.43
C ALA A 289 1.32 -5.62 31.81
N ALA A 290 1.03 -5.97 30.55
CA ALA A 290 1.67 -7.08 29.85
C ALA A 290 2.92 -6.67 29.04
N ILE A 291 3.22 -5.37 28.94
CA ILE A 291 4.44 -4.85 28.30
C ILE A 291 5.67 -5.43 28.99
N ALA A 292 6.54 -6.06 28.20
CA ALA A 292 7.73 -6.77 28.68
C ALA A 292 8.78 -6.89 27.57
N GLY A 293 10.04 -7.11 27.96
CA GLY A 293 11.15 -7.27 27.03
C GLY A 293 12.10 -6.08 27.04
N ASP A 294 13.02 -6.08 26.08
CA ASP A 294 13.95 -4.96 25.86
C ASP A 294 13.27 -3.89 25.00
N MET A 295 13.36 -2.62 25.42
CA MET A 295 12.77 -1.49 24.69
C MET A 295 13.84 -0.70 23.90
N PRO A 296 13.55 -0.25 22.66
CA PRO A 296 12.37 -0.63 21.89
C PRO A 296 12.44 -2.11 21.45
N GLU A 297 11.29 -2.78 21.37
CA GLU A 297 11.24 -4.21 20.99
C GLU A 297 11.80 -4.46 19.60
N ALA A 298 11.56 -3.54 18.66
CA ALA A 298 12.23 -3.52 17.36
C ALA A 298 13.51 -2.67 17.46
N SER A 299 14.66 -3.34 17.56
CA SER A 299 15.96 -2.65 17.58
C SER A 299 16.24 -1.92 16.27
N ALA A 300 17.13 -0.93 16.31
CA ALA A 300 17.54 -0.19 15.11
C ALA A 300 18.05 -1.10 13.98
N GLN A 301 18.78 -2.18 14.32
CA GLN A 301 19.28 -3.12 13.31
C GLN A 301 18.17 -3.96 12.68
N VAL A 302 17.13 -4.31 13.45
CA VAL A 302 15.95 -5.00 12.92
C VAL A 302 15.19 -4.07 11.97
N VAL A 303 14.92 -2.84 12.40
CA VAL A 303 14.23 -1.84 11.58
C VAL A 303 15.00 -1.60 10.29
N GLU A 304 16.31 -1.34 10.35
CA GLU A 304 17.16 -1.13 9.18
C GLU A 304 17.08 -2.31 8.19
N ALA A 305 17.15 -3.55 8.69
CA ALA A 305 17.04 -4.74 7.85
C ALA A 305 15.66 -4.86 7.18
N MET A 306 14.57 -4.58 7.90
CA MET A 306 13.21 -4.62 7.34
C MET A 306 12.98 -3.49 6.33
N VAL A 307 13.47 -2.28 6.60
CA VAL A 307 13.40 -1.15 5.68
C VAL A 307 14.18 -1.44 4.41
N PHE A 308 15.41 -1.99 4.53
CA PHE A 308 16.19 -2.37 3.36
C PHE A 308 15.48 -3.44 2.53
N TYR A 309 15.01 -4.51 3.17
CA TYR A 309 14.26 -5.57 2.48
C TYR A 309 13.06 -5.03 1.71
N THR A 310 12.21 -4.24 2.36
CA THR A 310 11.00 -3.67 1.74
C THR A 310 11.32 -2.69 0.62
N ALA A 311 12.41 -1.93 0.73
CA ALA A 311 12.80 -0.99 -0.30
C ALA A 311 13.30 -1.67 -1.59
N VAL A 312 13.97 -2.82 -1.48
CA VAL A 312 14.65 -3.48 -2.60
C VAL A 312 13.90 -4.67 -3.18
N LEU A 313 12.61 -4.84 -2.85
CA LEU A 313 11.75 -5.83 -3.51
C LEU A 313 11.49 -5.44 -4.98
N ALA A 314 11.87 -6.32 -5.88
CA ALA A 314 11.86 -6.09 -7.32
C ALA A 314 10.46 -6.20 -7.93
N PRO A 315 10.04 -5.25 -8.78
CA PRO A 315 8.93 -5.48 -9.69
C PRO A 315 9.26 -6.60 -10.70
N PRO A 316 8.36 -7.54 -10.98
CA PRO A 316 8.56 -8.52 -12.03
C PRO A 316 8.40 -7.89 -13.41
N ALA A 317 9.02 -8.52 -14.41
CA ALA A 317 8.92 -8.12 -15.80
C ALA A 317 7.47 -8.14 -16.29
N ARG A 318 7.12 -7.16 -17.13
CA ARG A 318 5.82 -7.14 -17.79
C ARG A 318 5.74 -8.34 -18.74
N ARG A 319 4.62 -9.05 -18.70
CA ARG A 319 4.37 -10.21 -19.56
C ARG A 319 3.78 -9.77 -20.89
N GLU A 320 4.04 -10.56 -21.93
CA GLU A 320 3.32 -10.46 -23.22
C GLU A 320 3.37 -9.04 -23.83
N VAL A 321 4.52 -8.36 -23.71
CA VAL A 321 4.64 -6.94 -24.08
C VAL A 321 4.40 -6.65 -25.57
N ASP A 322 4.73 -7.62 -26.43
CA ASP A 322 4.54 -7.54 -27.87
C ASP A 322 3.18 -8.10 -28.32
N ASP A 323 2.34 -8.58 -27.40
CA ASP A 323 1.04 -9.13 -27.75
C ASP A 323 0.10 -8.01 -28.25
N PRO A 324 -0.51 -8.14 -29.45
CA PRO A 324 -1.38 -7.12 -30.00
C PRO A 324 -2.57 -6.74 -29.11
N GLU A 325 -3.14 -7.69 -28.35
CA GLU A 325 -4.24 -7.40 -27.42
C GLU A 325 -3.75 -6.60 -26.21
N VAL A 326 -2.56 -6.91 -25.70
CA VAL A 326 -1.93 -6.16 -24.60
C VAL A 326 -1.60 -4.73 -25.02
N LEU A 327 -1.13 -4.55 -26.25
CA LEU A 327 -0.83 -3.24 -26.82
C LEU A 327 -2.10 -2.41 -27.07
N ALA A 328 -3.15 -3.02 -27.61
CA ALA A 328 -4.45 -2.36 -27.77
C ALA A 328 -5.05 -1.95 -26.41
N GLY A 329 -4.89 -2.79 -25.38
CA GLY A 329 -5.31 -2.47 -24.02
C GLY A 329 -4.57 -1.26 -23.43
N ARG A 330 -3.28 -1.09 -23.73
CA ARG A 330 -2.51 0.10 -23.35
C ARG A 330 -3.05 1.36 -24.01
N GLU A 331 -3.36 1.33 -25.30
CA GLU A 331 -3.96 2.50 -25.97
C GLU A 331 -5.32 2.86 -25.38
N LEU A 332 -6.17 1.87 -25.14
CA LEU A 332 -7.46 2.10 -24.52
C LEU A 332 -7.33 2.72 -23.12
N PHE A 333 -6.31 2.33 -22.34
CA PHE A 333 -6.02 2.93 -21.05
C PHE A 333 -5.75 4.43 -21.15
N ASP A 334 -4.97 4.85 -22.15
CA ASP A 334 -4.66 6.26 -22.40
C ASP A 334 -5.90 7.00 -22.95
N GLU A 335 -6.64 6.40 -23.89
CA GLU A 335 -7.85 6.98 -24.49
C GLU A 335 -8.98 7.20 -23.47
N LEU A 336 -9.09 6.33 -22.46
CA LEU A 336 -10.05 6.46 -21.38
C LEU A 336 -9.65 7.51 -20.33
N GLY A 337 -8.45 8.10 -20.42
CA GLY A 337 -7.93 9.07 -19.46
C GLY A 337 -7.42 8.44 -18.17
N CYS A 338 -7.21 7.12 -18.11
CA CYS A 338 -6.72 6.45 -16.91
C CYS A 338 -5.33 6.97 -16.50
N ALA A 339 -4.50 7.30 -17.49
CA ALA A 339 -3.14 7.81 -17.29
C ALA A 339 -3.07 9.18 -16.59
N SER A 340 -4.19 9.91 -16.47
CA SER A 340 -4.24 11.20 -15.76
C SER A 340 -4.01 11.06 -14.25
N CYS A 341 -4.48 9.98 -13.62
CA CYS A 341 -4.14 9.64 -12.22
C CYS A 341 -3.09 8.52 -12.15
N HIS A 342 -3.14 7.56 -13.08
CA HIS A 342 -2.25 6.42 -13.12
C HIS A 342 -1.04 6.69 -14.02
N VAL A 343 -0.26 7.71 -13.68
CA VAL A 343 0.91 8.15 -14.45
C VAL A 343 1.80 6.93 -14.76
N PRO A 344 1.96 6.56 -16.06
CA PRO A 344 2.54 5.27 -16.41
C PRO A 344 3.99 5.09 -15.95
N SER A 345 4.82 6.13 -16.12
CA SER A 345 6.27 6.01 -15.93
C SER A 345 6.89 7.18 -15.17
N TRP A 346 7.96 6.88 -14.43
CA TRP A 346 8.76 7.85 -13.69
C TRP A 346 10.26 7.59 -13.89
N ARG A 347 11.07 8.62 -13.65
CA ARG A 347 12.51 8.46 -13.46
C ARG A 347 12.86 8.66 -11.99
N THR A 348 13.55 7.71 -11.38
CA THR A 348 14.02 7.86 -10.01
C THR A 348 15.18 8.84 -9.92
N GLY A 349 15.28 9.56 -8.80
CA GLY A 349 16.33 10.53 -8.52
C GLY A 349 17.59 9.90 -7.93
N SER A 350 18.52 10.77 -7.50
CA SER A 350 19.76 10.37 -6.82
C SER A 350 19.57 10.01 -5.35
N ASP A 351 18.51 10.51 -4.73
CA ASP A 351 18.29 10.43 -3.29
C ASP A 351 17.49 9.16 -2.95
N ALA A 352 18.09 8.02 -3.25
CA ALA A 352 17.51 6.70 -2.95
C ALA A 352 18.22 6.05 -1.76
N ILE A 353 17.51 5.13 -1.08
CA ILE A 353 18.06 4.37 0.05
C ILE A 353 19.22 3.45 -0.35
N ASP A 354 19.26 3.03 -1.61
CA ASP A 354 20.35 2.24 -2.17
C ASP A 354 20.68 2.71 -3.61
N PRO A 355 21.97 2.75 -4.00
CA PRO A 355 22.38 3.14 -5.35
C PRO A 355 21.71 2.33 -6.46
N ALA A 356 21.36 1.06 -6.23
CA ALA A 356 20.65 0.21 -7.19
C ALA A 356 19.29 0.78 -7.62
N LEU A 357 18.71 1.69 -6.84
CA LEU A 357 17.39 2.29 -7.10
C LEU A 357 17.48 3.67 -7.78
N THR A 358 18.69 4.17 -8.06
CA THR A 358 18.91 5.50 -8.65
C THR A 358 18.87 5.47 -10.18
N ASP A 359 18.40 6.56 -10.80
CA ASP A 359 18.31 6.77 -12.25
C ASP A 359 17.58 5.64 -13.04
N GLN A 360 16.57 5.04 -12.41
CA GLN A 360 15.76 3.99 -12.99
C GLN A 360 14.56 4.59 -13.75
N LEU A 361 14.33 4.15 -14.99
CA LEU A 361 13.03 4.34 -15.65
C LEU A 361 12.09 3.24 -15.18
N ILE A 362 11.06 3.62 -14.42
CA ILE A 362 10.11 2.69 -13.80
C ILE A 362 8.70 2.90 -14.33
N TRP A 363 7.85 1.87 -14.21
CA TRP A 363 6.47 1.87 -14.72
C TRP A 363 5.42 1.50 -13.64
N PRO A 364 5.15 2.36 -12.65
CA PRO A 364 4.31 2.02 -11.50
C PRO A 364 2.81 2.36 -11.66
N PHE A 365 2.42 3.12 -12.70
CA PHE A 365 1.02 3.51 -12.95
C PHE A 365 0.33 4.20 -11.76
N THR A 366 0.98 5.25 -11.23
CA THR A 366 0.50 6.04 -10.09
C THR A 366 1.09 7.44 -10.14
N ASP A 367 0.32 8.44 -9.72
CA ASP A 367 0.80 9.81 -9.49
C ASP A 367 1.25 10.08 -8.05
N LEU A 368 1.05 9.11 -7.13
CA LEU A 368 1.29 9.24 -5.69
C LEU A 368 0.49 10.39 -5.02
N LEU A 369 -0.63 10.79 -5.62
CA LEU A 369 -1.54 11.80 -5.09
C LEU A 369 -2.81 11.16 -4.53
N LEU A 370 -3.53 11.91 -3.70
CA LEU A 370 -4.85 11.55 -3.23
C LEU A 370 -5.92 12.01 -4.20
N HIS A 371 -6.82 11.08 -4.52
CA HIS A 371 -8.00 11.33 -5.33
C HIS A 371 -9.24 10.96 -4.53
N ASP A 372 -10.27 11.79 -4.64
CA ASP A 372 -11.59 11.50 -4.09
C ASP A 372 -12.42 10.76 -5.14
N MET A 373 -12.68 9.48 -4.87
CA MET A 373 -13.44 8.61 -5.78
C MET A 373 -14.97 8.74 -5.57
N GLY A 374 -15.41 9.64 -4.68
CA GLY A 374 -16.79 9.91 -4.35
C GLY A 374 -17.37 9.03 -3.23
N ASP A 375 -18.50 9.46 -2.66
CA ASP A 375 -19.12 8.87 -1.45
C ASP A 375 -19.40 7.36 -1.54
N GLU A 376 -19.59 6.81 -2.73
CA GLU A 376 -19.84 5.37 -2.93
C GLU A 376 -18.56 4.52 -2.95
N LEU A 377 -17.39 5.15 -3.05
CA LEU A 377 -16.05 4.54 -3.13
C LEU A 377 -15.08 5.05 -2.05
N ALA A 378 -15.51 5.99 -1.20
CA ALA A 378 -14.72 6.65 -0.16
C ALA A 378 -14.58 5.85 1.15
#